data_AF-A0A945FCC5-F1
#
_entry.id   AF-A0A945FCC5-F1
#
_cell.length_a   1.000
_cell.length_b   1.000
_cell.length_c   1.000
_cell.angle_alpha   90.00
_cell.angle_beta   90.00
_cell.angle_gamma   90.00
#
_symmetry.space_group_name_H-M   'P 1'
#
loop_
_entity.id
_entity.type
_entity.pdbx_description
1 polymer ?
#
loop_
_entity_poly.entity_id
_entity_poly.type
_entity_poly.pdbx_seq_one_letter_code
_entity_poly.pdbx_strand_id
1 'polypeptide(L)'
;MWIFTTLLILIPQALAGDVPVKLLSEDITIEEVISHSVSNAQADIKGKGDAMQLTYSVQEPLTVFVAFRKKDGAFSVFNTIQTILPAGIKQEATIDLTISPQWSIGENSFRLFFFSDSKQGAIFHDIEFIDATTGKTLSTAAKHLTMIQPYSPASYHRLPGLRVLGIPMVPVIGIAMLLAVLLLLILKKKHLLFPFIIIVALACHARFSLDALYYSWIHTNEWLRNNTYATAGSLPAIAKDLLAEDASSAYLCHTGTTYAKKLLQYHAFPVLITGGTPSHIVVHRSIDWSYNDSVLRCDGQEFSANLLETYNDGSALYQAQK
;
A
#
# COMPACT_ATOMS: atom_id res chain seq x y z
N MET A 1 57.22 -2.98 17.95
CA MET A 1 56.05 -2.38 18.63
C MET A 1 55.25 -1.51 17.66
N TRP A 2 54.84 -2.05 16.51
CA TRP A 2 54.17 -1.33 15.41
C TRP A 2 53.10 -2.18 14.69
N ILE A 3 52.69 -3.32 15.27
CA ILE A 3 51.70 -4.25 14.68
C ILE A 3 50.32 -4.12 15.36
N PHE A 4 50.22 -3.41 16.48
CA PHE A 4 48.96 -3.23 17.19
C PHE A 4 48.12 -2.02 16.72
N THR A 5 48.67 -1.13 15.89
CA THR A 5 47.97 0.07 15.41
C THR A 5 47.18 -0.14 14.13
N THR A 6 47.41 -1.23 13.39
CA THR A 6 46.67 -1.55 12.16
C THR A 6 45.42 -2.39 12.39
N LEU A 7 45.22 -2.95 13.60
CA LEU A 7 44.02 -3.73 13.91
C LEU A 7 42.82 -2.89 14.37
N LEU A 8 43.01 -1.59 14.65
CA LEU A 8 41.96 -0.67 15.10
C LEU A 8 41.23 0.05 13.94
N ILE A 9 41.61 -0.20 12.69
CA ILE A 9 40.94 0.31 11.47
C ILE A 9 39.95 -0.73 10.90
N LEU A 10 39.83 -1.91 11.52
CA LEU A 10 38.82 -2.92 11.22
C LEU A 10 37.64 -2.85 12.20
N ILE A 11 37.26 -1.63 12.62
CA ILE A 11 35.89 -1.43 13.10
C ILE A 11 35.00 -1.75 11.89
N PRO A 12 33.98 -2.62 12.01
CA PRO A 12 33.05 -2.84 10.92
C PRO A 12 32.48 -1.47 10.56
N GLN A 13 32.89 -0.92 9.42
CA GLN A 13 32.06 0.07 8.77
C GLN A 13 30.73 -0.64 8.61
N ALA A 14 29.70 -0.11 9.26
CA ALA A 14 28.34 -0.56 9.10
C ALA A 14 28.07 -0.47 7.60
N LEU A 15 28.22 -1.59 6.89
CA LEU A 15 27.81 -1.69 5.51
C LEU A 15 26.36 -1.28 5.52
N ALA A 16 26.02 -0.20 4.83
CA ALA A 16 24.65 0.27 4.69
C ALA A 16 23.77 -0.94 4.38
N GLY A 17 22.91 -1.29 5.33
CA GLY A 17 22.07 -2.46 5.19
C GLY A 17 20.99 -2.13 4.18
N ASP A 18 20.94 -2.88 3.07
CA ASP A 18 19.77 -2.83 2.19
C ASP A 18 18.55 -3.23 3.03
N VAL A 19 17.62 -2.28 3.22
CA VAL A 19 16.39 -2.56 3.95
C VAL A 19 15.34 -3.11 2.98
N PRO A 20 14.53 -4.09 3.39
CA PRO A 20 13.48 -4.60 2.52
C PRO A 20 12.46 -3.50 2.24
N VAL A 21 12.22 -3.26 0.95
CA VAL A 21 11.26 -2.26 0.46
C VAL A 21 10.10 -2.97 -0.22
N LYS A 22 8.87 -2.57 0.10
CA LYS A 22 7.65 -3.07 -0.55
C LYS A 22 6.85 -1.92 -1.12
N LEU A 23 6.19 -2.14 -2.25
CA LEU A 23 5.17 -1.20 -2.72
C LEU A 23 3.95 -1.33 -1.81
N LEU A 24 3.37 -0.20 -1.40
CA LEU A 24 2.20 -0.20 -0.56
C LEU A 24 1.02 -0.88 -1.29
N SER A 25 0.54 -2.01 -0.75
CA SER A 25 -0.63 -2.73 -1.22
C SER A 25 -1.86 -2.40 -0.38
N GLU A 26 -3.04 -2.84 -0.82
CA GLU A 26 -4.31 -2.60 -0.11
C GLU A 26 -4.37 -3.22 1.29
N ASP A 27 -3.46 -4.15 1.60
CA ASP A 27 -3.48 -4.92 2.85
C ASP A 27 -2.90 -4.14 4.04
N ILE A 28 -2.16 -3.06 3.79
CA ILE A 28 -1.55 -2.22 4.83
C ILE A 28 -2.22 -0.86 4.78
N THR A 29 -3.08 -0.58 5.76
CA THR A 29 -3.66 0.76 5.90
C THR A 29 -2.61 1.66 6.54
N ILE A 30 -2.29 2.78 5.90
CA ILE A 30 -1.41 3.80 6.50
C ILE A 30 -2.02 4.26 7.83
N GLU A 31 -3.34 4.23 7.93
CA GLU A 31 -4.15 4.52 9.10
C GLU A 31 -3.78 3.62 10.30
N GLU A 32 -3.63 2.31 10.11
CA GLU A 32 -3.18 1.38 11.17
C GLU A 32 -1.79 1.76 11.68
N VAL A 33 -0.85 2.08 10.78
CA VAL A 33 0.49 2.52 11.18
C VAL A 33 0.46 3.87 11.89
N ILE A 34 -0.32 4.84 11.41
CA ILE A 34 -0.50 6.14 12.06
C ILE A 34 -1.01 5.94 13.48
N SER A 35 -1.97 5.04 13.68
CA SER A 35 -2.61 4.88 14.98
C SER A 35 -1.78 4.17 16.04
N HIS A 36 -0.90 3.25 15.64
CA HIS A 36 0.03 2.63 16.57
C HIS A 36 1.22 3.56 16.87
N SER A 37 1.51 4.51 15.99
CA SER A 37 2.62 5.43 16.17
C SER A 37 2.37 6.45 17.29
N VAL A 38 3.31 6.53 18.22
CA VAL A 38 3.33 7.52 19.30
C VAL A 38 3.91 8.86 18.81
N SER A 39 4.78 8.81 17.79
CA SER A 39 5.29 10.00 17.12
C SER A 39 5.27 9.84 15.60
N ASN A 40 4.99 10.95 14.92
CA ASN A 40 5.06 11.06 13.47
C ASN A 40 5.86 12.29 13.04
N ALA A 41 6.54 12.18 11.91
CA ALA A 41 7.24 13.28 11.28
C ALA A 41 7.10 13.16 9.75
N GLN A 42 7.20 14.29 9.05
CA GLN A 42 7.21 14.31 7.60
C GLN A 42 8.33 15.22 7.08
N ALA A 43 8.92 14.83 5.97
CA ALA A 43 9.94 15.62 5.29
C ALA A 43 9.71 15.61 3.77
N ASP A 44 9.84 16.77 3.14
CA ASP A 44 9.84 16.89 1.69
C ASP A 44 11.30 17.00 1.22
N ILE A 45 11.74 16.07 0.39
CA ILE A 45 13.10 16.06 -0.15
C ILE A 45 13.08 15.93 -1.67
N LYS A 46 14.19 16.30 -2.29
CA LYS A 46 14.40 16.16 -3.73
C LYS A 46 15.78 15.58 -3.98
N GLY A 47 15.87 14.74 -4.98
CA GLY A 47 17.13 14.16 -5.38
C GLY A 47 17.02 13.28 -6.60
N LYS A 48 18.17 12.84 -7.06
CA LYS A 48 18.33 11.97 -8.22
C LYS A 48 19.12 10.75 -7.77
N GLY A 49 18.61 9.58 -8.10
CA GLY A 49 19.26 8.32 -7.72
C GLY A 49 18.29 7.16 -7.80
N ASP A 50 18.82 5.95 -7.84
CA ASP A 50 18.03 4.71 -7.80
C ASP A 50 17.76 4.23 -6.36
N ALA A 51 18.50 4.76 -5.39
CA ALA A 51 18.32 4.50 -3.98
C ALA A 51 18.53 5.76 -3.14
N MET A 52 17.95 5.75 -1.94
CA MET A 52 18.12 6.77 -0.92
C MET A 52 18.85 6.16 0.27
N GLN A 53 20.02 6.69 0.60
CA GLN A 53 20.78 6.31 1.78
C GLN A 53 20.44 7.27 2.92
N LEU A 54 20.10 6.70 4.08
CA LEU A 54 19.72 7.43 5.28
C LEU A 54 20.69 7.10 6.40
N THR A 55 21.24 8.13 7.04
CA THR A 55 21.96 7.99 8.29
C THR A 55 21.08 8.48 9.43
N TYR A 56 20.71 7.59 10.36
CA TYR A 56 19.70 7.89 11.39
C TYR A 56 20.02 7.27 12.74
N SER A 57 19.40 7.81 13.79
CA SER A 57 19.39 7.23 15.13
C SER A 57 17.96 7.11 15.63
N VAL A 58 17.56 5.92 16.06
CA VAL A 58 16.23 5.65 16.62
C VAL A 58 16.31 4.54 17.67
N GLN A 59 15.49 4.62 18.72
CA GLN A 59 15.49 3.64 19.81
C GLN A 59 14.64 2.41 19.53
N GLU A 60 13.63 2.56 18.67
CA GLU A 60 12.69 1.51 18.27
C GLU A 60 12.59 1.50 16.75
N PRO A 61 12.17 0.38 16.12
CA PRO A 61 12.00 0.33 14.68
C PRO A 61 11.14 1.49 14.15
N LEU A 62 11.55 2.06 13.01
CA LEU A 62 10.87 3.19 12.41
C LEU A 62 10.20 2.76 11.11
N THR A 63 8.87 2.91 11.03
CA THR A 63 8.16 2.67 9.78
C THR A 63 8.26 3.91 8.89
N VAL A 64 8.69 3.71 7.65
CA VAL A 64 8.92 4.80 6.70
C VAL A 64 8.12 4.57 5.44
N PHE A 65 7.34 5.58 5.05
CA PHE A 65 6.69 5.64 3.75
C PHE A 65 7.34 6.71 2.88
N VAL A 66 7.70 6.33 1.66
CA VAL A 66 8.29 7.24 0.67
C VAL A 66 7.29 7.43 -0.46
N ALA A 67 6.63 8.59 -0.47
CA ALA A 67 5.64 8.95 -1.46
C ALA A 67 6.26 9.82 -2.56
N PHE A 68 6.12 9.39 -3.82
CA PHE A 68 6.59 10.15 -4.97
C PHE A 68 5.62 11.30 -5.28
N ARG A 69 6.12 12.53 -5.21
CA ARG A 69 5.34 13.74 -5.44
C ARG A 69 5.32 14.12 -6.92
N LYS A 70 4.14 14.51 -7.38
CA LYS A 70 3.92 15.16 -8.67
C LYS A 70 4.24 16.65 -8.57
N LYS A 71 4.27 17.33 -9.72
CA LYS A 71 4.57 18.76 -9.83
C LYS A 71 3.58 19.66 -9.06
N ASP A 72 2.34 19.23 -8.92
CA ASP A 72 1.28 19.90 -8.14
C ASP A 72 1.36 19.61 -6.63
N GLY A 73 2.36 18.82 -6.19
CA GLY A 73 2.54 18.40 -4.81
C GLY A 73 1.70 17.19 -4.39
N ALA A 74 0.78 16.72 -5.24
CA ALA A 74 0.00 15.51 -4.97
C ALA A 74 0.88 14.25 -5.10
N PHE A 75 0.49 13.17 -4.44
CA PHE A 75 1.13 11.87 -4.56
C PHE A 75 0.07 10.77 -4.71
N SER A 76 0.51 9.56 -5.06
CA SER A 76 -0.36 8.40 -5.22
C SER A 76 0.03 7.35 -4.20
N VAL A 77 -0.93 6.91 -3.38
CA VAL A 77 -0.74 5.84 -2.38
C VAL A 77 -0.19 4.57 -3.05
N PHE A 78 -0.73 4.18 -4.21
CA PHE A 78 -0.26 3.03 -5.01
C PHE A 78 1.19 3.07 -5.49
N ASN A 79 1.83 4.23 -5.48
CA ASN A 79 3.24 4.38 -5.88
C ASN A 79 4.14 4.64 -4.68
N THR A 80 3.58 4.63 -3.47
CA THR A 80 4.30 4.83 -2.22
C THR A 80 4.97 3.52 -1.85
N ILE A 81 6.24 3.60 -1.47
CA ILE A 81 6.97 2.45 -0.95
C ILE A 81 7.01 2.51 0.57
N GLN A 82 7.01 1.35 1.19
CA GLN A 82 7.11 1.17 2.63
C GLN A 82 8.37 0.39 2.97
N THR A 83 9.04 0.78 4.04
CA THR A 83 10.13 0.04 4.66
C THR A 83 10.12 0.21 6.18
N ILE A 84 10.82 -0.67 6.88
CA ILE A 84 11.01 -0.59 8.34
C ILE A 84 12.50 -0.47 8.59
N LEU A 85 12.90 0.63 9.22
CA LEU A 85 14.28 0.88 9.61
C LEU A 85 14.53 0.26 11.00
N PRO A 86 15.56 -0.58 11.17
CA PRO A 86 15.86 -1.17 12.48
C PRO A 86 16.30 -0.13 13.51
N ALA A 87 16.10 -0.45 14.80
CA ALA A 87 16.60 0.38 15.89
C ALA A 87 18.13 0.42 15.93
N GLY A 88 18.69 1.57 16.27
CA GLY A 88 20.13 1.74 16.44
C GLY A 88 20.58 3.20 16.45
N ILE A 89 21.86 3.41 16.76
CA ILE A 89 22.49 4.74 16.78
C ILE A 89 23.37 4.87 15.54
N LYS A 90 23.20 5.95 14.77
CA LYS A 90 23.94 6.23 13.53
C LYS A 90 23.97 5.04 12.58
N GLN A 91 22.82 4.41 12.40
CA GLN A 91 22.63 3.35 11.42
C GLN A 91 22.56 3.94 10.02
N GLU A 92 23.08 3.19 9.05
CA GLU A 92 22.94 3.49 7.63
C GLU A 92 21.97 2.49 7.00
N ALA A 93 20.95 3.00 6.31
CA ALA A 93 20.00 2.18 5.58
C ALA A 93 19.85 2.68 4.14
N THR A 94 19.77 1.74 3.21
CA THR A 94 19.56 2.02 1.79
C THR A 94 18.16 1.61 1.37
N ILE A 95 17.36 2.58 0.93
CA ILE A 95 16.00 2.37 0.42
C ILE A 95 16.04 2.35 -1.11
N ASP A 96 15.74 1.20 -1.71
CA ASP A 96 15.62 1.08 -3.17
C ASP A 96 14.37 1.80 -3.69
N LEU A 97 14.58 2.87 -4.46
CA LEU A 97 13.50 3.68 -5.03
C LEU A 97 12.93 3.07 -6.32
N THR A 98 13.69 2.18 -6.97
CA THR A 98 13.29 1.53 -8.23
C THR A 98 12.16 0.52 -8.08
N ILE A 99 11.75 0.23 -6.84
CA ILE A 99 10.57 -0.58 -6.56
C ILE A 99 9.30 0.11 -7.05
N SER A 100 9.26 1.44 -7.06
CA SER A 100 8.08 2.20 -7.48
C SER A 100 8.07 2.43 -9.00
N PRO A 101 6.98 2.11 -9.72
CA PRO A 101 6.85 2.44 -11.15
C PRO A 101 6.80 3.94 -11.42
N GLN A 102 6.67 4.77 -10.37
CA GLN A 102 6.75 6.23 -10.45
C GLN A 102 8.19 6.76 -10.45
N TRP A 103 9.17 5.95 -10.07
CA TRP A 103 10.58 6.32 -10.10
C TRP A 103 11.04 6.62 -11.53
N SER A 104 11.86 7.67 -11.69
CA SER A 104 12.42 8.07 -12.98
C SER A 104 13.91 8.38 -12.86
N ILE A 105 14.64 8.34 -13.98
CA ILE A 105 16.09 8.62 -14.05
C ILE A 105 16.42 10.08 -13.65
N GLY A 106 15.46 10.99 -13.78
CA GLY A 106 15.62 12.41 -13.46
C GLY A 106 15.58 12.71 -11.97
N GLU A 107 15.55 14.00 -11.66
CA GLU A 107 15.26 14.46 -10.30
C GLU A 107 13.80 14.15 -9.95
N ASN A 108 13.59 13.54 -8.78
CA ASN A 108 12.28 13.24 -8.24
C ASN A 108 12.09 14.02 -6.93
N SER A 109 10.83 14.34 -6.61
CA SER A 109 10.48 14.90 -5.30
C SER A 109 9.74 13.85 -4.49
N PHE A 110 10.11 13.74 -3.22
CA PHE A 110 9.59 12.74 -2.30
C PHE A 110 8.97 13.44 -1.10
N ARG A 111 7.92 12.83 -0.56
CA ARG A 111 7.45 13.07 0.80
C ARG A 111 7.73 11.82 1.61
N LEU A 112 8.53 11.98 2.66
CA LEU A 112 8.81 10.94 3.62
C LEU A 112 7.83 11.09 4.79
N PHE A 113 7.22 9.98 5.19
CA PHE A 113 6.47 9.89 6.43
C PHE A 113 7.17 8.90 7.35
N PHE A 114 7.43 9.32 8.58
CA PHE A 114 8.12 8.54 9.59
C PHE A 114 7.16 8.30 10.74
N PHE A 115 7.05 7.05 11.17
CA PHE A 115 6.17 6.61 12.25
C PHE A 115 6.97 5.77 13.24
N SER A 116 6.96 6.19 14.51
CA SER A 116 7.67 5.51 15.60
C SER A 116 6.75 5.28 16.78
N ASP A 117 6.94 4.15 17.45
CA ASP A 117 6.29 3.83 18.72
C ASP A 117 6.99 4.53 19.91
N SER A 118 8.16 5.13 19.67
CA SER A 118 8.91 5.88 20.67
C SER A 118 8.50 7.36 20.73
N LYS A 119 8.36 7.88 21.95
CA LYS A 119 8.13 9.31 22.23
C LYS A 119 9.32 10.20 21.86
N GLN A 120 10.52 9.64 21.79
CA GLN A 120 11.75 10.40 21.54
C GLN A 120 11.96 10.71 20.06
N GLY A 121 11.22 10.01 19.18
CA GLY A 121 11.31 10.16 17.72
C GLY A 121 12.60 9.60 17.13
N ALA A 122 12.83 9.93 15.87
CA ALA A 122 14.05 9.58 15.13
C ALA A 122 14.87 10.84 14.83
N ILE A 123 16.20 10.70 14.88
CA ILE A 123 17.14 11.76 14.50
C ILE A 123 17.77 11.37 13.16
N PHE A 124 17.55 12.18 12.13
CA PHE A 124 18.19 12.02 10.82
C PHE A 124 19.43 12.90 10.77
N HIS A 125 20.58 12.29 10.51
CA HIS A 125 21.86 12.98 10.37
C HIS A 125 22.12 13.39 8.94
N ASP A 126 21.81 12.49 8.00
CA ASP A 126 22.07 12.71 6.58
C ASP A 126 21.13 11.90 5.68
N ILE A 127 20.89 12.44 4.49
CA ILE A 127 20.09 11.82 3.43
C ILE A 127 20.82 12.05 2.10
N GLU A 128 21.37 10.97 1.54
CA GLU A 128 22.07 11.00 0.26
C GLU A 128 21.33 10.15 -0.77
N PHE A 129 21.55 10.46 -2.05
CA PHE A 129 21.00 9.69 -3.16
C PHE A 129 22.10 8.99 -3.92
N ILE A 130 21.92 7.69 -4.14
CA ILE A 130 22.86 6.86 -4.88
C ILE A 130 22.51 6.91 -6.36
N ASP A 131 23.46 7.34 -7.19
CA ASP A 131 23.26 7.48 -8.62
C ASP A 131 22.85 6.18 -9.31
N ALA A 132 21.92 6.30 -10.26
CA ALA A 132 21.45 5.18 -11.04
C ALA A 132 22.50 4.73 -12.06
N THR A 133 22.85 3.45 -12.05
CA THR A 133 23.68 2.87 -13.12
C THR A 133 22.83 2.53 -14.35
N THR A 134 23.45 2.53 -15.54
CA THR A 134 22.76 2.14 -16.79
C THR A 134 22.19 0.73 -16.71
N GLY A 135 22.94 -0.21 -16.11
CA GLY A 135 22.49 -1.59 -15.92
C GLY A 135 21.25 -1.69 -15.02
N LYS A 136 21.26 -1.01 -13.87
CA LYS A 136 20.12 -0.97 -12.95
C LYS A 136 18.91 -0.25 -13.54
N THR A 137 19.13 0.77 -14.36
CA THR A 137 18.07 1.46 -15.10
C THR A 137 17.36 0.52 -16.08
N LEU A 138 18.12 -0.28 -16.86
CA LEU A 138 17.55 -1.22 -17.82
C LEU A 138 16.80 -2.37 -17.14
N SER A 139 17.39 -2.94 -16.07
CA SER A 139 16.71 -4.00 -15.30
C SER A 139 15.44 -3.49 -14.63
N THR A 140 15.46 -2.26 -14.11
CA THR A 140 14.28 -1.59 -13.56
C THR A 140 13.20 -1.35 -14.62
N ALA A 141 13.57 -0.94 -15.83
CA ALA A 141 12.62 -0.76 -16.92
C ALA A 141 11.92 -2.09 -17.28
N ALA A 142 12.68 -3.18 -17.37
CA ALA A 142 12.12 -4.51 -17.60
C ALA A 142 11.20 -4.97 -16.46
N LYS A 143 11.60 -4.72 -15.20
CA LYS A 143 10.78 -5.00 -14.03
C LYS A 143 9.47 -4.23 -14.05
N HIS A 144 9.49 -2.93 -14.37
CA HIS A 144 8.28 -2.12 -14.44
C HIS A 144 7.31 -2.58 -15.54
N LEU A 145 7.81 -3.11 -16.66
CA LEU A 145 6.97 -3.67 -17.72
C LEU A 145 6.19 -4.91 -17.27
N THR A 146 6.81 -5.77 -16.45
CA THR A 146 6.22 -7.01 -15.97
C THR A 146 5.55 -6.90 -14.60
N MET A 147 5.72 -5.76 -13.92
CA MET A 147 5.13 -5.49 -12.61
C MET A 147 3.61 -5.45 -12.69
N ILE A 148 2.97 -6.25 -11.84
CA ILE A 148 1.51 -6.27 -11.66
C ILE A 148 1.09 -4.92 -11.08
N GLN A 149 0.11 -4.29 -11.71
CA GLN A 149 -0.38 -2.99 -11.25
C GLN A 149 -1.28 -3.16 -10.03
N PRO A 150 -1.10 -2.33 -8.97
CA PRO A 150 -2.05 -2.31 -7.88
C PRO A 150 -3.41 -1.84 -8.43
N TYR A 151 -4.44 -2.60 -8.10
CA TYR A 151 -5.82 -2.29 -8.44
C TYR A 151 -6.57 -2.00 -7.16
N SER A 152 -7.41 -0.96 -7.20
CA SER A 152 -8.31 -0.69 -6.09
C SER A 152 -9.77 -0.75 -6.50
N PRO A 153 -10.58 -1.56 -5.82
CA PRO A 153 -12.01 -1.66 -6.07
C PRO A 153 -12.78 -0.55 -5.34
N ALA A 154 -12.14 0.21 -4.44
CA ALA A 154 -12.81 1.17 -3.58
C ALA A 154 -13.34 2.37 -4.38
N SER A 155 -14.64 2.32 -4.70
CA SER A 155 -15.51 3.35 -5.28
C SER A 155 -15.28 3.80 -6.74
N TYR A 156 -14.07 3.69 -7.28
CA TYR A 156 -13.82 3.92 -8.71
C TYR A 156 -12.78 2.90 -9.17
N HIS A 157 -13.19 1.89 -9.93
CA HIS A 157 -12.28 0.89 -10.51
C HIS A 157 -11.14 1.60 -11.24
N ARG A 158 -9.99 1.73 -10.58
CA ARG A 158 -8.89 2.54 -11.08
C ARG A 158 -7.69 1.65 -11.29
N LEU A 159 -7.35 1.48 -12.57
CA LEU A 159 -6.04 1.00 -12.96
C LEU A 159 -5.19 2.23 -13.28
N PRO A 160 -4.10 2.49 -12.52
CA PRO A 160 -3.27 3.68 -12.70
C PRO A 160 -2.60 3.73 -14.09
N GLY A 161 -2.59 2.60 -14.81
CA GLY A 161 -2.02 2.45 -16.13
C GLY A 161 -0.52 2.14 -16.06
N LEU A 162 -0.03 1.36 -17.02
CA LEU A 162 1.36 0.92 -17.06
C LEU A 162 2.31 2.12 -17.11
N ARG A 163 3.28 2.12 -16.19
CA ARG A 163 4.34 3.12 -16.10
C ARG A 163 5.69 2.44 -16.07
N VAL A 164 6.62 2.97 -16.84
CA VAL A 164 7.99 2.49 -16.92
C VAL A 164 8.89 3.69 -16.71
N LEU A 165 9.70 3.64 -15.66
CA LEU A 165 10.59 4.75 -15.29
C LEU A 165 9.82 6.07 -15.09
N GLY A 166 8.63 6.00 -14.49
CA GLY A 166 7.76 7.15 -14.25
C GLY A 166 6.98 7.64 -15.48
N ILE A 167 7.27 7.11 -16.66
CA ILE A 167 6.64 7.52 -17.93
C ILE A 167 5.36 6.69 -18.15
N PRO A 168 4.19 7.33 -18.38
CA PRO A 168 2.97 6.61 -18.74
C PRO A 168 3.13 6.00 -20.13
N MET A 169 2.97 4.67 -20.24
CA MET A 169 3.23 3.95 -21.48
C MET A 169 2.12 4.10 -22.53
N VAL A 170 0.89 4.40 -22.12
CA VAL A 170 -0.26 4.59 -23.03
C VAL A 170 0.03 5.63 -24.13
N PRO A 171 0.42 6.88 -23.81
CA PRO A 171 0.75 7.87 -24.84
C PRO A 171 1.98 7.47 -25.67
N VAL A 172 2.98 6.82 -25.05
CA VAL A 172 4.19 6.36 -25.75
C VAL A 172 3.83 5.32 -26.81
N ILE A 173 3.02 4.33 -26.46
CA ILE A 173 2.53 3.30 -27.38
C ILE A 173 1.64 3.92 -28.46
N GLY A 174 0.79 4.88 -28.11
CA GLY A 174 -0.06 5.60 -29.07
C GLY A 174 0.76 6.36 -30.12
N ILE A 175 1.80 7.09 -29.69
CA ILE A 175 2.71 7.80 -30.60
C ILE A 175 3.50 6.81 -31.46
N ALA A 176 4.04 5.75 -30.86
CA ALA A 176 4.76 4.71 -31.59
C ALA A 176 3.89 4.04 -32.66
N MET A 177 2.62 3.77 -32.34
CA MET A 177 1.63 3.23 -33.28
C MET A 177 1.38 4.18 -34.46
N LEU A 178 1.21 5.49 -34.19
CA LEU A 178 1.05 6.50 -35.24
C LEU A 178 2.27 6.57 -36.16
N LEU A 179 3.47 6.57 -35.61
CA LEU A 179 4.72 6.59 -36.37
C LEU A 179 4.87 5.32 -37.23
N ALA A 180 4.54 4.15 -36.69
CA ALA A 180 4.57 2.90 -37.42
C ALA A 180 3.54 2.87 -38.56
N VAL A 181 2.32 3.39 -38.34
CA VAL A 181 1.30 3.53 -39.39
C VAL A 181 1.79 4.46 -40.50
N LEU A 182 2.37 5.61 -40.16
CA LEU A 182 2.93 6.54 -41.13
C LEU A 182 4.06 5.89 -41.95
N LEU A 183 4.95 5.15 -41.28
CA LEU A 183 6.02 4.41 -41.94
C LEU A 183 5.48 3.37 -42.92
N LEU A 184 4.48 2.59 -42.51
CA LEU A 184 3.83 1.59 -43.38
C LEU A 184 3.15 2.23 -44.60
N LEU A 185 2.57 3.43 -44.44
CA LEU A 185 2.01 4.22 -45.54
C LEU A 185 3.10 4.68 -46.52
N ILE A 186 4.22 5.21 -46.01
CA ILE A 186 5.38 5.64 -46.82
C ILE A 186 5.97 4.45 -47.59
N LEU A 187 6.11 3.30 -46.94
CA LEU A 187 6.59 2.06 -47.55
C LEU A 187 5.55 1.40 -48.47
N LYS A 188 4.36 2.00 -48.64
CA LYS A 188 3.24 1.49 -49.46
C LYS A 188 2.77 0.08 -49.04
N LYS A 189 3.03 -0.34 -47.79
CA LYS A 189 2.63 -1.64 -47.23
C LYS A 189 1.24 -1.57 -46.58
N LYS A 190 0.25 -1.02 -47.30
CA LYS A 190 -1.09 -0.76 -46.76
C LYS A 190 -1.81 -2.00 -46.20
N HIS A 191 -1.56 -3.18 -46.78
CA HIS A 191 -2.14 -4.44 -46.31
C HIS A 191 -1.71 -4.83 -44.89
N LEU A 192 -0.60 -4.28 -44.37
CA LEU A 192 -0.11 -4.53 -43.02
C LEU A 192 -0.68 -3.58 -41.96
N LEU A 193 -1.38 -2.51 -42.35
CA LEU A 193 -1.88 -1.50 -41.41
C LEU A 193 -2.90 -2.09 -40.43
N PHE A 194 -3.93 -2.74 -40.95
CA PHE A 194 -4.99 -3.33 -40.15
C PHE A 194 -4.48 -4.44 -39.20
N PRO A 195 -3.70 -5.44 -39.66
CA PRO A 195 -3.17 -6.45 -38.74
C PRO A 195 -2.24 -5.84 -37.69
N PHE A 196 -1.42 -4.85 -38.05
CA PHE A 196 -0.55 -4.17 -37.09
C PHE A 196 -1.35 -3.47 -35.98
N ILE A 197 -2.37 -2.68 -36.34
CA ILE A 197 -3.23 -1.98 -35.37
C ILE A 197 -3.92 -2.98 -34.45
N ILE A 198 -4.47 -4.07 -35.01
CA ILE A 198 -5.12 -5.12 -34.22
C ILE A 198 -4.13 -5.77 -33.24
N ILE A 199 -2.94 -6.14 -33.71
CA ILE A 199 -1.93 -6.78 -32.85
C ILE A 199 -1.53 -5.87 -31.69
N VAL A 200 -1.29 -4.58 -31.96
CA VAL A 200 -0.95 -3.61 -30.92
C VAL A 200 -2.09 -3.43 -29.93
N ALA A 201 -3.33 -3.30 -30.42
CA ALA A 201 -4.51 -3.18 -29.57
C ALA A 201 -4.68 -4.44 -28.69
N LEU A 202 -4.62 -5.63 -29.27
CA LEU A 202 -4.72 -6.89 -28.54
C LEU A 202 -3.61 -7.04 -27.51
N ALA A 203 -2.37 -6.68 -27.82
CA ALA A 203 -1.27 -6.72 -26.87
C ALA A 203 -1.49 -5.78 -25.67
N CYS A 204 -1.99 -4.56 -25.91
CA CYS A 204 -2.32 -3.61 -24.85
C CYS A 204 -3.46 -4.12 -23.96
N HIS A 205 -4.52 -4.67 -24.57
CA HIS A 205 -5.63 -5.25 -23.84
C HIS A 205 -5.24 -6.53 -23.09
N ALA A 206 -4.38 -7.38 -23.65
CA ALA A 206 -3.90 -8.59 -23.01
C ALA A 206 -3.17 -8.28 -21.70
N ARG A 207 -2.31 -7.25 -21.68
CA ARG A 207 -1.61 -6.82 -20.46
C ARG A 207 -2.60 -6.41 -19.36
N PHE A 208 -3.61 -5.62 -19.72
CA PHE A 208 -4.67 -5.21 -18.79
C PHE A 208 -5.47 -6.41 -18.27
N SER A 209 -5.87 -7.32 -19.16
CA SER A 209 -6.62 -8.52 -18.81
C SER A 209 -5.82 -9.43 -17.88
N LEU A 210 -4.49 -9.49 -18.03
CA LEU A 210 -3.61 -10.24 -17.12
C LEU A 210 -3.59 -9.65 -15.71
N ASP A 211 -3.50 -8.32 -15.56
CA ASP A 211 -3.60 -7.68 -14.23
C ASP A 211 -4.97 -7.96 -13.59
N ALA A 212 -6.04 -7.80 -14.35
CA ALA A 212 -7.40 -8.06 -13.88
C ALA A 212 -7.62 -9.53 -13.52
N LEU A 213 -7.06 -10.46 -14.30
CA LEU A 213 -7.13 -11.89 -14.02
C LEU A 213 -6.37 -12.25 -12.74
N TYR A 214 -5.15 -11.71 -12.56
CA TYR A 214 -4.36 -11.93 -11.35
C TYR A 214 -5.08 -11.42 -10.11
N TYR A 215 -5.62 -10.20 -10.17
CA TYR A 215 -6.41 -9.63 -9.08
C TYR A 215 -7.64 -10.50 -8.77
N SER A 216 -8.41 -10.85 -9.80
CA SER A 216 -9.60 -11.70 -9.66
C SER A 216 -9.25 -13.05 -9.04
N TRP A 217 -8.13 -13.64 -9.44
CA TRP A 217 -7.67 -14.92 -8.90
C TRP A 217 -7.32 -14.84 -7.42
N ILE A 218 -6.57 -13.82 -7.00
CA ILE A 218 -6.23 -13.61 -5.58
C ILE A 218 -7.50 -13.52 -4.73
N HIS A 219 -8.44 -12.65 -5.10
CA HIS A 219 -9.62 -12.43 -4.28
C HIS A 219 -10.65 -13.55 -4.37
N THR A 220 -10.73 -14.26 -5.50
CA THR A 220 -11.53 -15.49 -5.58
C THR A 220 -10.95 -16.57 -4.67
N ASN A 221 -9.62 -16.71 -4.63
CA ASN A 221 -8.97 -17.67 -3.74
C ASN A 221 -9.11 -17.26 -2.26
N GLU A 222 -9.05 -15.96 -1.96
CA GLU A 222 -9.35 -15.42 -0.63
C GLU A 222 -10.79 -15.77 -0.21
N TRP A 223 -11.76 -15.49 -1.07
CA TRP A 223 -13.16 -15.84 -0.84
C TRP A 223 -13.35 -17.34 -0.60
N LEU A 224 -12.78 -18.18 -1.46
CA LEU A 224 -12.94 -19.64 -1.36
C LEU A 224 -12.29 -20.24 -0.10
N ARG A 225 -11.23 -19.61 0.44
CA ARG A 225 -10.51 -20.13 1.61
C ARG A 225 -11.00 -19.53 2.92
N ASN A 226 -11.25 -18.23 2.94
CA ASN A 226 -11.45 -17.46 4.15
C ASN A 226 -12.87 -16.89 4.27
N ASN A 227 -13.69 -16.98 3.22
CA ASN A 227 -15.00 -16.31 3.09
C ASN A 227 -14.92 -14.78 3.31
N THR A 228 -13.76 -14.19 3.01
CA THR A 228 -13.54 -12.74 3.06
C THR A 228 -13.39 -12.16 1.66
N TYR A 229 -13.60 -10.85 1.54
CA TYR A 229 -13.45 -10.15 0.27
C TYR A 229 -12.59 -8.90 0.41
N ALA A 230 -11.28 -8.99 0.14
CA ALA A 230 -10.39 -7.84 0.01
C ALA A 230 -10.54 -6.81 1.16
N THR A 231 -10.84 -5.56 0.81
CA THR A 231 -11.09 -4.45 1.73
C THR A 231 -12.38 -4.57 2.55
N ALA A 232 -13.29 -5.48 2.19
CA ALA A 232 -14.50 -5.77 2.97
C ALA A 232 -14.25 -6.72 4.15
N GLY A 233 -13.18 -7.53 4.09
CA GLY A 233 -12.91 -8.56 5.08
C GLY A 233 -14.12 -9.47 5.33
N SER A 234 -14.46 -9.69 6.59
CA SER A 234 -15.58 -10.51 7.06
C SER A 234 -16.94 -9.79 7.11
N LEU A 235 -17.04 -8.51 6.72
CA LEU A 235 -18.29 -7.74 6.79
C LEU A 235 -19.51 -8.44 6.12
N PRO A 236 -19.38 -9.13 4.96
CA PRO A 236 -20.51 -9.85 4.38
C PRO A 236 -20.98 -11.05 5.23
N ALA A 237 -20.05 -11.74 5.91
CA ALA A 237 -20.38 -12.82 6.82
C ALA A 237 -21.05 -12.27 8.10
N ILE A 238 -20.47 -11.20 8.67
CA ILE A 238 -21.06 -10.49 9.82
C ILE A 238 -22.47 -10.01 9.51
N ALA A 239 -22.70 -9.47 8.33
CA ALA A 239 -24.03 -9.05 7.89
C ALA A 239 -25.04 -10.22 7.85
N LYS A 240 -24.61 -11.39 7.40
CA LYS A 240 -25.44 -12.60 7.38
C LYS A 240 -25.79 -13.05 8.80
N ASP A 241 -24.83 -13.00 9.71
CA ASP A 241 -25.04 -13.40 11.11
C ASP A 241 -25.93 -12.40 11.85
N LEU A 242 -25.77 -11.09 11.60
CA LEU A 242 -26.69 -10.05 12.10
C LEU A 242 -28.15 -10.30 11.67
N LEU A 243 -28.36 -10.74 10.44
CA LEU A 243 -29.69 -11.09 9.94
C LEU A 243 -30.23 -12.39 10.57
N ALA A 244 -29.35 -13.36 10.85
CA ALA A 244 -29.73 -14.61 11.50
C ALA A 244 -30.12 -14.41 12.99
N GLU A 245 -29.50 -13.43 13.65
CA GLU A 245 -29.78 -13.03 15.03
C GLU A 245 -30.95 -12.04 15.15
N ASP A 246 -31.70 -11.80 14.07
CA ASP A 246 -32.81 -10.83 14.01
C ASP A 246 -32.41 -9.44 14.55
N ALA A 247 -31.17 -9.00 14.28
CA ALA A 247 -30.65 -7.75 14.80
C ALA A 247 -31.45 -6.55 14.26
N SER A 248 -32.00 -5.71 15.14
CA SER A 248 -32.67 -4.47 14.75
C SER A 248 -31.68 -3.34 14.43
N SER A 249 -30.54 -3.27 15.14
CA SER A 249 -29.54 -2.23 14.95
C SER A 249 -28.15 -2.70 15.37
N ALA A 250 -27.12 -2.21 14.69
CA ALA A 250 -25.74 -2.53 15.02
C ALA A 250 -24.89 -1.26 15.17
N TYR A 251 -23.94 -1.28 16.10
CA TYR A 251 -22.86 -0.31 16.17
C TYR A 251 -21.64 -0.87 15.45
N LEU A 252 -21.03 -0.10 14.55
CA LEU A 252 -19.80 -0.51 13.87
C LEU A 252 -18.62 0.22 14.49
N CYS A 253 -17.84 -0.55 15.26
CA CYS A 253 -16.53 -0.21 15.77
C CYS A 253 -15.49 -0.44 14.65
N HIS A 254 -15.05 0.64 14.00
CA HIS A 254 -14.15 0.58 12.84
C HIS A 254 -13.29 1.83 12.74
N THR A 255 -12.01 1.63 12.45
CA THR A 255 -11.10 2.72 12.15
C THR A 255 -10.84 2.79 10.65
N GLY A 256 -11.09 3.96 10.05
CA GLY A 256 -10.81 4.19 8.63
C GLY A 256 -11.91 4.98 7.95
N THR A 257 -12.28 4.55 6.74
CA THR A 257 -13.23 5.29 5.90
C THR A 257 -14.67 4.85 6.16
N THR A 258 -15.64 5.65 5.69
CA THR A 258 -17.07 5.29 5.76
C THR A 258 -17.47 4.10 4.88
N TYR A 259 -16.51 3.51 4.14
CA TYR A 259 -16.76 2.37 3.26
C TYR A 259 -17.27 1.15 4.03
N ALA A 260 -16.63 0.77 5.14
CA ALA A 260 -17.04 -0.38 5.95
C ALA A 260 -18.48 -0.22 6.47
N LYS A 261 -18.82 0.98 6.96
CA LYS A 261 -20.18 1.32 7.40
C LYS A 261 -21.21 1.16 6.28
N LYS A 262 -20.94 1.72 5.10
CA LYS A 262 -21.85 1.63 3.94
C LYS A 262 -22.00 0.19 3.47
N LEU A 263 -20.91 -0.56 3.45
CA LEU A 263 -20.92 -1.95 3.00
C LEU A 263 -21.71 -2.85 3.96
N LEU A 264 -21.46 -2.71 5.27
CA LEU A 264 -22.23 -3.43 6.29
C LEU A 264 -23.71 -3.07 6.22
N GLN A 265 -24.04 -1.78 6.12
CA GLN A 265 -25.43 -1.32 5.99
C GLN A 265 -26.13 -1.87 4.73
N TYR A 266 -25.39 -2.02 3.63
CA TYR A 266 -25.92 -2.59 2.39
C TYR A 266 -26.23 -4.08 2.53
N HIS A 267 -25.30 -4.86 3.10
CA HIS A 267 -25.47 -6.30 3.22
C HIS A 267 -26.40 -6.72 4.37
N ALA A 268 -26.43 -5.94 5.45
CA ALA A 268 -27.23 -6.25 6.63
C ALA A 268 -28.64 -5.64 6.59
N PHE A 269 -29.05 -5.01 5.48
CA PHE A 269 -30.40 -4.43 5.38
C PHE A 269 -31.46 -5.49 5.72
N PRO A 270 -32.41 -5.23 6.65
CA PRO A 270 -32.82 -3.91 7.17
C PRO A 270 -32.17 -3.44 8.49
N VAL A 271 -31.13 -4.10 9.00
CA VAL A 271 -30.43 -3.72 10.24
C VAL A 271 -29.88 -2.30 10.13
N LEU A 272 -30.15 -1.43 11.11
CA LEU A 272 -29.70 -0.04 11.10
C LEU A 272 -28.32 0.12 11.76
N ILE A 273 -27.34 0.68 11.03
CA ILE A 273 -26.03 1.00 11.61
C ILE A 273 -26.07 2.36 12.33
N THR A 274 -26.23 2.32 13.66
CA THR A 274 -26.49 3.49 14.51
C THR A 274 -25.31 3.86 15.41
N GLY A 275 -25.27 5.11 15.85
CA GLY A 275 -24.39 5.58 16.93
C GLY A 275 -25.09 5.69 18.29
N GLY A 276 -26.37 5.31 18.37
CA GLY A 276 -27.14 5.20 19.63
C GLY A 276 -27.04 3.80 20.24
N THR A 277 -27.98 3.42 21.12
CA THR A 277 -28.03 2.10 21.77
C THR A 277 -28.25 0.99 20.74
N PRO A 278 -27.24 0.15 20.44
CA PRO A 278 -27.36 -0.88 19.42
C PRO A 278 -27.90 -2.19 20.02
N SER A 279 -28.44 -3.10 19.21
CA SER A 279 -28.67 -4.49 19.65
C SER A 279 -27.42 -5.36 19.50
N HIS A 280 -26.54 -5.01 18.58
CA HIS A 280 -25.28 -5.72 18.31
C HIS A 280 -24.11 -4.76 18.11
N ILE A 281 -22.90 -5.20 18.43
CA ILE A 281 -21.68 -4.44 18.17
C ILE A 281 -20.80 -5.24 17.24
N VAL A 282 -20.36 -4.62 16.16
CA VAL A 282 -19.42 -5.18 15.19
C VAL A 282 -18.08 -4.51 15.36
N VAL A 283 -17.05 -5.26 15.72
CA VAL A 283 -15.67 -4.82 15.71
C VAL A 283 -15.05 -5.27 14.40
N HIS A 284 -14.63 -4.33 13.55
CA HIS A 284 -14.01 -4.63 12.26
C HIS A 284 -12.85 -3.68 11.99
N ARG A 285 -11.62 -4.21 11.94
CA ARG A 285 -10.39 -3.40 11.72
C ARG A 285 -10.37 -2.14 12.58
N SER A 286 -10.79 -2.27 13.84
CA SER A 286 -10.66 -1.21 14.84
C SER A 286 -9.35 -1.38 15.56
N ILE A 287 -8.70 -0.26 15.85
CA ILE A 287 -7.42 -0.14 16.55
C ILE A 287 -7.61 0.23 18.03
N ASP A 288 -8.72 0.89 18.36
CA ASP A 288 -9.04 1.36 19.71
C ASP A 288 -10.23 0.56 20.24
N TRP A 289 -9.97 -0.69 20.58
CA TRP A 289 -10.96 -1.55 21.22
C TRP A 289 -10.32 -2.51 22.23
N SER A 290 -11.13 -2.91 23.21
CA SER A 290 -10.75 -3.96 24.17
C SER A 290 -12.01 -4.64 24.69
N TYR A 291 -11.89 -5.90 25.10
CA TYR A 291 -13.00 -6.66 25.67
C TYR A 291 -12.53 -7.38 26.93
N ASN A 292 -13.01 -6.94 28.10
CA ASN A 292 -12.70 -7.52 29.41
C ASN A 292 -13.97 -7.59 30.25
N ASP A 293 -14.17 -8.70 30.97
CA ASP A 293 -15.28 -8.88 31.92
C ASP A 293 -16.67 -8.49 31.36
N SER A 294 -16.99 -8.94 30.14
CA SER A 294 -18.24 -8.62 29.42
C SER A 294 -18.44 -7.14 29.07
N VAL A 295 -17.40 -6.32 29.21
CA VAL A 295 -17.40 -4.92 28.76
C VAL A 295 -16.55 -4.80 27.51
N LEU A 296 -17.21 -4.43 26.41
CA LEU A 296 -16.57 -4.05 25.16
C LEU A 296 -16.35 -2.53 25.17
N ARG A 297 -15.10 -2.11 25.09
CA ARG A 297 -14.72 -0.71 24.85
C ARG A 297 -14.38 -0.55 23.38
N CYS A 298 -14.96 0.46 22.72
CA CYS A 298 -14.54 0.87 21.39
C CYS A 298 -14.83 2.35 21.11
N ASP A 299 -13.90 3.04 20.47
CA ASP A 299 -14.00 4.45 20.07
C ASP A 299 -14.41 5.37 21.25
N GLY A 300 -13.88 5.08 22.45
CA GLY A 300 -14.23 5.78 23.68
C GLY A 300 -15.63 5.50 24.25
N GLN A 301 -16.38 4.56 23.68
CA GLN A 301 -17.66 4.09 24.21
C GLN A 301 -17.50 2.73 24.90
N GLU A 302 -18.36 2.46 25.87
CA GLU A 302 -18.40 1.19 26.59
C GLU A 302 -19.76 0.53 26.41
N PHE A 303 -19.75 -0.76 26.13
CA PHE A 303 -20.93 -1.58 25.94
C PHE A 303 -20.83 -2.81 26.83
N SER A 304 -21.89 -3.11 27.59
CA SER A 304 -22.04 -4.45 28.17
C SER A 304 -22.44 -5.37 27.03
N ALA A 305 -21.62 -6.38 26.73
CA ALA A 305 -21.81 -7.19 25.53
C ALA A 305 -21.31 -8.63 25.72
N ASN A 306 -21.93 -9.55 24.99
CA ASN A 306 -21.48 -10.94 24.89
C ASN A 306 -20.86 -11.16 23.51
N LEU A 307 -19.65 -11.72 23.46
CA LEU A 307 -19.05 -12.18 22.22
C LEU A 307 -19.91 -13.31 21.63
N LEU A 308 -20.37 -13.13 20.39
CA LEU A 308 -21.11 -14.14 19.64
C LEU A 308 -20.15 -14.96 18.77
N GLU A 309 -19.36 -14.29 17.95
CA GLU A 309 -18.50 -14.92 16.95
C GLU A 309 -17.22 -14.10 16.73
N THR A 310 -16.12 -14.77 16.40
CA THR A 310 -14.86 -14.15 15.96
C THR A 310 -14.52 -14.65 14.57
N TYR A 311 -14.19 -13.75 13.67
CA TYR A 311 -13.93 -14.05 12.27
C TYR A 311 -12.43 -14.20 11.99
N ASN A 312 -12.09 -14.87 10.90
CA ASN A 312 -10.70 -15.15 10.51
C ASN A 312 -9.82 -13.92 10.32
N ASP A 313 -10.41 -12.75 10.04
CA ASP A 313 -9.70 -11.49 9.88
C ASP A 313 -9.56 -10.70 11.20
N GLY A 314 -9.86 -11.32 12.34
CA GLY A 314 -9.81 -10.72 13.67
C GLY A 314 -11.00 -9.82 14.00
N SER A 315 -11.95 -9.66 13.08
CA SER A 315 -13.22 -9.01 13.38
C SER A 315 -14.04 -9.84 14.36
N ALA A 316 -14.96 -9.21 15.07
CA ALA A 316 -15.81 -9.89 16.04
C ALA A 316 -17.22 -9.30 16.07
N LEU A 317 -18.20 -10.16 16.32
CA LEU A 317 -19.60 -9.78 16.50
C LEU A 317 -20.00 -10.01 17.95
N TYR A 318 -20.64 -9.00 18.54
CA TYR A 318 -21.11 -9.01 19.91
C TYR A 318 -22.60 -8.71 19.96
N GLN A 319 -23.29 -9.28 20.95
CA GLN A 319 -24.66 -8.92 21.31
C GLN A 319 -24.62 -7.93 22.46
N ALA A 320 -25.32 -6.80 22.33
CA ALA A 320 -25.47 -5.84 23.43
C ALA A 320 -26.38 -6.43 24.52
N GLN A 321 -25.91 -6.37 25.76
CA GLN A 321 -26.74 -6.65 26.93
C GLN A 321 -27.51 -5.38 27.31
N LYS A 322 -28.79 -5.56 27.66
CA LYS A 322 -29.64 -4.47 28.16
C LYS A 322 -29.33 -4.14 29.60
#